data_AF-A0A9E7R527-F1
#
_entry.id   AF-A0A9E7R527-F1
#
_cell.length_a   1.000
_cell.length_b   1.000
_cell.length_c   1.000
_cell.angle_alpha   90.00
_cell.angle_beta   90.00
_cell.angle_gamma   90.00
#
_symmetry.space_group_name_H-M   'P 1'
#
loop_
_entity.id
_entity.type
_entity.pdbx_description
1 polymer ?
#
loop_
_entity_poly.entity_id
_entity_poly.type
_entity_poly.pdbx_seq_one_letter_code
_entity_poly.pdbx_strand_id
1 'polypeptide(L)'
;MTVSPTRAYLSTAPVAPERVSTLARASGLGPVVAVLTRSRPADWVSSWPAADDPMVVDLSGNSGSSLRLPCDEPSVVAGLARTDLTGVSMVLTSLLEAHGPAVFYFESLTGLCRDAGRARTTRFVRETVHRVCRAGGTVVADVDPSGHRERELRDLSAPFDRVVGGPPAIGTAEP
;
A
#
# COMPACT_ATOMS: atom_id res chain seq x y z
N MET A 1 -20.86 -22.11 -3.03
CA MET A 1 -19.44 -22.36 -2.74
C MET A 1 -18.67 -21.09 -3.03
N THR A 2 -18.39 -20.30 -2.00
CA THR A 2 -17.69 -19.01 -2.13
C THR A 2 -16.21 -19.27 -1.84
N VAL A 3 -15.42 -19.48 -2.89
CA VAL A 3 -13.96 -19.45 -2.74
C VAL A 3 -13.60 -17.98 -2.55
N SER A 4 -13.31 -17.57 -1.31
CA SER A 4 -12.73 -16.25 -1.06
C SER A 4 -11.48 -16.11 -1.94
N PRO A 5 -11.33 -15.05 -2.74
CA PRO A 5 -10.11 -14.84 -3.48
C PRO A 5 -8.98 -14.67 -2.46
N THR A 6 -8.04 -15.60 -2.47
CA THR A 6 -6.91 -15.64 -1.54
C THR A 6 -6.02 -14.42 -1.80
N ARG A 7 -6.29 -13.31 -1.09
CA ARG A 7 -5.41 -12.13 -1.12
C ARG A 7 -4.04 -12.52 -0.57
N ALA A 8 -3.01 -12.01 -1.22
CA ALA A 8 -1.64 -12.07 -0.72
C ALA A 8 -1.20 -10.67 -0.31
N TYR A 9 -0.36 -10.62 0.71
CA TYR A 9 0.23 -9.39 1.22
C TYR A 9 1.73 -9.43 1.00
N LEU A 10 2.29 -8.34 0.50
CA LEU A 10 3.72 -8.14 0.36
C LEU A 10 4.18 -7.21 1.48
N SER A 11 5.26 -7.53 2.18
CA SER A 11 5.72 -6.76 3.33
C SER A 11 7.25 -6.67 3.38
N THR A 12 7.76 -5.50 3.79
CA THR A 12 9.18 -5.28 4.11
C THR A 12 9.48 -5.45 5.60
N ALA A 13 8.51 -5.92 6.38
CA ALA A 13 8.66 -6.17 7.81
C ALA A 13 8.36 -7.63 8.14
N PRO A 14 8.97 -8.20 9.19
CA PRO A 14 8.81 -9.61 9.55
C PRO A 14 7.41 -9.98 10.08
N VAL A 15 6.51 -9.01 10.27
CA VAL A 15 5.20 -9.20 10.90
C VAL A 15 4.12 -9.49 9.84
N ALA A 16 3.33 -10.54 10.06
CA ALA A 16 2.17 -10.87 9.24
C ALA A 16 1.08 -9.77 9.37
N PRO A 17 0.54 -9.23 8.27
CA PRO A 17 -0.33 -8.05 8.30
C PRO A 17 -1.79 -8.47 8.48
N GLU A 18 -2.14 -9.17 9.57
CA GLU A 18 -3.56 -9.47 9.79
C GLU A 18 -4.39 -8.22 10.10
N ARG A 19 -3.73 -7.13 10.52
CA ARG A 19 -4.28 -5.75 10.48
C ARG A 19 -3.15 -4.75 10.31
N VAL A 20 -3.17 -3.92 9.27
CA VAL A 20 -2.20 -2.83 9.05
C VAL A 20 -2.11 -1.91 10.27
N SER A 21 -3.23 -1.69 10.98
CA SER A 21 -3.26 -0.96 12.26
C SER A 21 -2.51 -1.66 13.40
N THR A 22 -2.46 -3.00 13.41
CA THR A 22 -1.64 -3.75 14.36
C THR A 22 -0.17 -3.67 14.01
N LEU A 23 0.18 -3.73 12.72
CA LEU A 23 1.55 -3.55 12.24
C LEU A 23 2.08 -2.15 12.58
N ALA A 24 1.25 -1.12 12.38
CA ALA A 24 1.57 0.25 12.77
C ALA A 24 1.94 0.36 14.25
N ARG A 25 1.07 -0.13 15.15
CA ARG A 25 1.32 -0.09 16.59
C ARG A 25 2.50 -0.94 17.03
N ALA A 26 2.69 -2.11 16.43
CA ALA A 26 3.80 -3.00 16.77
C ALA A 26 5.16 -2.46 16.28
N SER A 27 5.17 -1.66 15.22
CA SER A 27 6.40 -1.15 14.62
C SER A 27 7.05 0.00 15.41
N GLY A 28 6.28 0.71 16.23
CA GLY A 28 6.74 1.94 16.89
C GLY A 28 7.16 3.05 15.91
N LEU A 29 6.83 2.89 14.62
CA LEU A 29 7.07 3.88 13.57
C LEU A 29 6.04 5.02 13.69
N GLY A 30 6.27 6.09 12.93
CA GLY A 30 5.38 7.23 12.82
C GLY A 30 4.02 6.89 12.18
N PRO A 31 3.36 7.86 11.51
CA PRO A 31 2.00 7.67 11.03
C PRO A 31 1.90 6.54 9.99
N VAL A 32 0.68 6.03 9.81
CA VAL A 32 0.37 5.12 8.71
C VAL A 32 -0.09 5.94 7.52
N VAL A 33 0.54 5.72 6.37
CA VAL A 33 0.14 6.34 5.11
C VAL A 33 -0.47 5.27 4.21
N ALA A 34 -1.77 5.35 3.97
CA ALA A 34 -2.49 4.45 3.09
C ALA A 34 -2.73 5.05 1.71
N VAL A 35 -2.39 4.30 0.67
CA VAL A 35 -2.67 4.60 -0.73
C VAL A 35 -3.87 3.74 -1.15
N LEU A 36 -5.03 4.37 -1.24
CA LEU A 36 -6.29 3.69 -1.54
C LEU A 36 -6.58 3.74 -3.03
N THR A 37 -6.98 2.61 -3.61
CA THR A 37 -7.23 2.48 -5.06
C THR A 37 -8.65 2.00 -5.37
N ARG A 38 -9.35 1.43 -4.38
CA ARG A 38 -10.71 0.91 -4.50
C ARG A 38 -11.62 1.46 -3.42
N SER A 39 -11.15 1.44 -2.17
CA SER A 39 -11.93 1.87 -1.02
C SER A 39 -12.10 3.39 -0.99
N ARG A 40 -13.25 3.85 -0.51
CA ARG A 40 -13.40 5.27 -0.15
C ARG A 40 -12.59 5.53 1.11
N PRO A 41 -11.94 6.71 1.22
CA PRO A 41 -11.22 7.08 2.44
C PRO A 41 -12.04 6.96 3.71
N ALA A 42 -13.27 7.48 3.73
CA ALA A 42 -14.15 7.43 4.91
C ALA A 42 -14.45 5.99 5.38
N ASP A 43 -14.72 5.08 4.45
CA ASP A 43 -14.99 3.66 4.78
C ASP A 43 -13.74 2.98 5.33
N TRP A 44 -12.56 3.35 4.82
CA TRP A 44 -11.32 2.78 5.30
C TRP A 44 -10.94 3.35 6.67
N VAL A 45 -10.98 4.68 6.85
CA VAL A 45 -10.66 5.36 8.12
C VAL A 45 -11.61 4.94 9.23
N SER A 46 -12.92 4.82 8.96
CA SER A 46 -13.90 4.35 9.96
C SER A 46 -13.67 2.92 10.45
N SER A 47 -12.86 2.12 9.74
CA SER A 47 -12.44 0.79 10.18
C SER A 47 -11.25 0.81 11.15
N TRP A 48 -10.60 1.96 11.31
CA TRP A 48 -9.48 2.16 12.24
C TRP A 48 -9.99 2.52 13.62
N PRO A 49 -9.35 2.04 14.70
CA PRO A 49 -9.65 2.52 16.04
C PRO A 49 -9.39 4.02 16.13
N ALA A 50 -10.28 4.76 16.79
CA ALA A 50 -10.26 6.22 16.83
C ALA A 50 -8.97 6.87 17.37
N ALA A 51 -8.09 6.08 18.02
CA ALA A 51 -6.80 6.55 18.51
C ALA A 51 -5.70 6.55 17.42
N ASP A 52 -5.91 5.84 16.32
CA ASP A 52 -5.01 5.84 15.19
C ASP A 52 -5.54 6.82 14.14
N ASP A 53 -4.81 7.90 13.86
CA ASP A 53 -5.13 8.85 12.79
C ASP A 53 -4.25 8.54 11.57
N PRO A 54 -4.68 7.64 10.66
CA PRO A 54 -3.90 7.36 9.48
C PRO A 54 -3.88 8.58 8.55
N MET A 55 -3.00 8.57 7.57
CA MET A 55 -2.99 9.52 6.46
C MET A 55 -3.36 8.77 5.19
N VAL A 56 -4.16 9.37 4.33
CA VAL A 56 -4.76 8.72 3.16
C VAL A 56 -4.44 9.50 1.90
N VAL A 57 -3.82 8.81 0.95
CA VAL A 57 -3.67 9.21 -0.44
C VAL A 57 -4.74 8.49 -1.25
N ASP A 58 -5.76 9.22 -1.69
CA ASP A 58 -6.90 8.67 -2.42
C ASP A 58 -6.62 8.64 -3.93
N LEU A 59 -6.55 7.43 -4.48
CA LEU A 59 -6.54 7.15 -5.92
C LEU A 59 -7.85 6.50 -6.37
N SER A 60 -8.86 6.33 -5.52
CA SER A 60 -10.09 5.62 -5.90
C SER A 60 -10.89 6.35 -6.98
N GLY A 61 -10.63 7.64 -7.22
CA GLY A 61 -11.41 8.47 -8.15
C GLY A 61 -12.85 8.70 -7.68
N ASN A 62 -13.18 8.31 -6.45
CA ASN A 62 -14.47 8.59 -5.80
C ASN A 62 -14.49 9.98 -5.17
N SER A 63 -13.33 10.64 -5.10
CA SER A 63 -13.17 12.04 -4.76
C SER A 63 -13.66 12.89 -5.93
N GLY A 64 -14.94 13.25 -5.89
CA GLY A 64 -15.41 14.41 -6.63
C GLY A 64 -14.60 15.62 -6.17
N SER A 65 -13.93 16.28 -7.11
CA SER A 65 -13.20 17.53 -6.95
C SER A 65 -11.70 17.43 -6.64
N SER A 66 -10.95 18.05 -7.56
CA SER A 66 -9.60 18.55 -7.44
C SER A 66 -9.24 19.07 -6.04
N LEU A 67 -8.08 18.64 -5.53
CA LEU A 67 -7.19 19.37 -4.61
C LEU A 67 -7.82 20.60 -3.92
N ARG A 68 -8.74 20.35 -2.98
CA ARG A 68 -9.04 21.24 -1.87
C ARG A 68 -9.50 20.34 -0.73
N LEU A 69 -8.75 20.33 0.37
CA LEU A 69 -9.19 20.96 1.61
C LEU A 69 -8.13 20.79 2.71
N PRO A 70 -7.74 21.87 3.40
CA PRO A 70 -7.40 21.82 4.81
C PRO A 70 -8.70 21.75 5.65
N CYS A 71 -8.70 20.89 6.67
CA CYS A 71 -9.63 20.83 7.82
C CYS A 71 -11.09 20.37 7.54
N ASP A 72 -11.41 19.12 7.92
CA ASP A 72 -12.57 18.73 8.76
C ASP A 72 -12.97 17.24 8.62
N GLU A 73 -12.45 16.50 7.62
CA GLU A 73 -12.43 15.04 7.66
C GLU A 73 -11.05 14.57 8.10
N PRO A 74 -10.93 13.72 9.15
CA PRO A 74 -9.64 13.22 9.56
C PRO A 74 -9.02 12.46 8.39
N SER A 75 -7.71 12.60 8.25
CA SER A 75 -6.84 11.65 7.54
C SER A 75 -6.62 11.80 6.02
N VAL A 76 -7.42 12.51 5.20
CA VAL A 76 -7.13 12.60 3.74
C VAL A 76 -6.10 13.68 3.41
N VAL A 77 -4.93 13.29 2.91
CA VAL A 77 -3.82 14.21 2.59
C VAL A 77 -3.71 14.56 1.10
N ALA A 78 -4.23 13.72 0.20
CA ALA A 78 -4.25 14.01 -1.24
C ALA A 78 -5.32 13.20 -1.98
N GLY A 79 -5.94 13.81 -2.99
CA GLY A 79 -6.76 13.15 -4.00
C GLY A 79 -6.09 13.25 -5.37
N LEU A 80 -5.70 12.11 -5.94
CA LEU A 80 -4.89 12.01 -7.15
C LEU A 80 -5.56 11.12 -8.19
N ALA A 81 -5.21 11.31 -9.46
CA ALA A 81 -5.68 10.43 -10.51
C ALA A 81 -5.09 9.02 -10.32
N ARG A 82 -5.87 7.98 -10.66
CA ARG A 82 -5.47 6.55 -10.60
C ARG A 82 -4.14 6.23 -11.29
N THR A 83 -3.75 7.04 -12.25
CA THR A 83 -2.55 6.87 -13.07
C THR A 83 -1.37 7.74 -12.63
N ASP A 84 -1.57 8.65 -11.67
CA ASP A 84 -0.58 9.65 -11.26
C ASP A 84 0.39 9.12 -10.18
N LEU A 85 1.21 8.15 -10.59
CA LEU A 85 2.25 7.59 -9.73
C LEU A 85 3.32 8.62 -9.31
N THR A 86 3.50 9.67 -10.13
CA THR A 86 4.43 10.75 -9.83
C THR A 86 3.93 11.60 -8.66
N GLY A 87 2.66 12.03 -8.72
CA GLY A 87 2.00 12.75 -7.64
C GLY A 87 2.01 11.94 -6.35
N VAL A 88 1.74 10.63 -6.43
CA VAL A 88 1.85 9.74 -5.26
C VAL A 88 3.28 9.78 -4.71
N SER A 89 4.30 9.57 -5.54
CA SER A 89 5.70 9.58 -5.10
C SER A 89 6.11 10.88 -4.42
N MET A 90 5.64 12.03 -4.92
CA MET A 90 5.88 13.33 -4.31
C MET A 90 5.23 13.42 -2.92
N VAL A 91 3.96 13.06 -2.80
CA VAL A 91 3.24 13.06 -1.51
C VAL A 91 3.92 12.15 -0.50
N LEU A 92 4.29 10.91 -0.89
CA LEU A 92 4.97 9.99 0.02
C LEU A 92 6.33 10.55 0.49
N THR A 93 7.03 11.31 -0.37
CA THR A 93 8.29 11.95 -0.01
C THR A 93 8.07 13.07 0.99
N SER A 94 7.12 13.96 0.73
CA SER A 94 6.76 15.03 1.67
C SER A 94 6.36 14.49 3.04
N LEU A 95 5.63 13.36 3.08
CA LEU A 95 5.22 12.73 4.33
C LEU A 95 6.41 12.11 5.09
N LEU A 96 7.32 11.44 4.39
CA LEU A 96 8.56 10.94 5.00
C LEU A 96 9.43 12.07 5.56
N GLU A 97 9.52 13.20 4.85
CA GLU A 97 10.29 14.37 5.31
C GLU A 97 9.63 15.04 6.52
N ALA A 98 8.30 15.13 6.55
CA ALA A 98 7.57 15.78 7.63
C ALA A 98 7.47 14.93 8.90
N HIS A 99 7.31 13.61 8.77
CA HIS A 99 6.99 12.72 9.88
C HIS A 99 8.07 11.68 10.19
N GLY A 100 9.10 11.57 9.35
CA GLY A 100 10.16 10.57 9.50
C GLY A 100 9.70 9.16 9.09
N PRO A 101 10.30 8.11 9.69
CA PRO A 101 9.97 6.72 9.39
C PRO A 101 8.48 6.42 9.63
N ALA A 102 7.80 5.85 8.64
CA ALA A 102 6.35 5.61 8.64
C ALA A 102 6.00 4.25 8.03
N VAL A 103 4.75 3.81 8.21
CA VAL A 103 4.20 2.60 7.57
C VAL A 103 3.40 2.99 6.35
N PHE A 104 3.80 2.52 5.18
CA PHE A 104 3.11 2.75 3.91
C PHE A 104 2.29 1.53 3.53
N TYR A 105 1.00 1.72 3.30
CA TYR A 105 0.09 0.64 2.90
C TYR A 105 -0.48 0.90 1.51
N PHE A 106 -0.27 -0.03 0.58
CA PHE A 106 -0.90 -0.02 -0.74
C PHE A 106 -2.10 -0.95 -0.77
N GLU A 107 -3.30 -0.39 -0.93
CA GLU A 107 -4.55 -1.13 -0.81
C GLU A 107 -4.82 -2.13 -1.94
N SER A 108 -4.20 -1.95 -3.11
CA SER A 108 -4.25 -2.93 -4.21
C SER A 108 -3.19 -2.63 -5.28
N LEU A 109 -2.09 -3.37 -5.29
CA LEU A 109 -1.14 -3.33 -6.41
C LEU A 109 -1.75 -3.90 -7.69
N THR A 110 -2.68 -4.85 -7.59
CA THR A 110 -3.42 -5.35 -8.76
C THR A 110 -4.25 -4.25 -9.40
N GLY A 111 -4.90 -3.40 -8.60
CA GLY A 111 -5.62 -2.22 -9.10
C GLY A 111 -4.68 -1.22 -9.75
N LEU A 112 -3.56 -0.91 -9.09
CA LEU A 112 -2.56 0.03 -9.61
C LEU A 112 -1.93 -0.45 -10.93
N CYS A 113 -1.62 -1.74 -11.05
CA CYS A 113 -1.14 -2.36 -12.28
C CYS A 113 -2.14 -2.27 -13.44
N ARG A 114 -3.45 -2.36 -13.14
CA ARG A 114 -4.53 -2.24 -14.13
C ARG A 114 -4.65 -0.80 -14.62
N ASP A 115 -4.61 0.16 -13.70
CA ASP A 115 -4.90 1.56 -14.02
C ASP A 115 -3.66 2.27 -14.59
N ALA A 116 -2.51 2.20 -13.91
CA ALA A 116 -1.28 2.89 -14.30
C ALA A 116 -0.37 2.06 -15.23
N GLY A 117 -0.68 0.78 -15.42
CA GLY A 117 0.10 -0.16 -16.20
C GLY A 117 1.20 -0.86 -15.39
N ARG A 118 1.43 -2.13 -15.70
CA ARG A 118 2.30 -3.02 -14.93
C ARG A 118 3.75 -2.56 -14.84
N ALA A 119 4.37 -2.19 -15.96
CA ALA A 119 5.79 -1.79 -15.98
C ALA A 119 6.04 -0.53 -15.14
N ARG A 120 5.13 0.45 -15.23
CA ARG A 120 5.18 1.68 -14.44
C ARG A 120 4.96 1.39 -12.96
N THR A 121 3.97 0.57 -12.64
CA THR A 121 3.68 0.17 -11.26
C THR A 121 4.86 -0.58 -10.62
N THR A 122 5.45 -1.54 -11.32
CA THR A 122 6.60 -2.31 -10.83
C THR A 122 7.79 -1.40 -10.52
N ARG A 123 8.10 -0.46 -11.43
CA ARG A 123 9.15 0.54 -11.21
C ARG A 123 8.85 1.42 -10.01
N PHE A 124 7.63 1.96 -9.94
CA PHE A 124 7.18 2.81 -8.85
C PHE A 124 7.26 2.11 -7.49
N VAL A 125 6.78 0.86 -7.39
CA VAL A 125 6.83 0.07 -6.15
C VAL A 125 8.28 -0.16 -5.73
N ARG A 126 9.16 -0.55 -6.65
CA ARG A 126 10.59 -0.77 -6.36
C ARG A 126 11.27 0.50 -5.82
N GLU A 127 11.03 1.64 -6.47
CA GLU A 127 11.58 2.94 -6.06
C GLU A 127 11.03 3.37 -4.70
N THR A 128 9.72 3.19 -4.47
CA THR A 128 9.05 3.56 -3.22
C THR A 128 9.53 2.70 -2.05
N VAL A 129 9.55 1.37 -2.23
CA VAL A 129 10.03 0.45 -1.19
C VAL A 129 11.46 0.77 -0.80
N HIS A 130 12.35 0.94 -1.78
CA HIS A 130 13.74 1.31 -1.50
C HIS A 130 13.85 2.62 -0.70
N ARG A 131 13.07 3.65 -1.08
CA ARG A 131 13.07 4.95 -0.41
C ARG A 131 12.58 4.85 1.04
N VAL A 132 11.43 4.18 1.24
CA VAL A 132 10.82 4.02 2.57
C VAL A 132 11.74 3.22 3.49
N CYS A 133 12.26 2.08 3.03
CA CYS A 133 13.15 1.24 3.83
C CYS A 133 14.47 1.95 4.16
N ARG A 134 15.02 2.74 3.24
CA ARG A 134 16.22 3.56 3.50
C ARG A 134 15.99 4.61 4.59
N ALA A 135 14.77 5.11 4.71
CA ALA A 135 14.36 6.01 5.79
C ALA A 135 13.97 5.26 7.08
N GLY A 136 14.11 3.93 7.14
CA GLY A 136 13.72 3.12 8.30
C GLY A 136 12.22 2.85 8.42
N GLY A 137 11.43 3.19 7.38
CA GLY A 137 10.00 2.89 7.31
C GLY A 137 9.70 1.46 6.85
N THR A 138 8.41 1.14 6.75
CA THR A 138 7.91 -0.16 6.30
C THR A 138 6.89 0.01 5.17
N VAL A 139 6.89 -0.90 4.19
CA VAL A 139 5.86 -0.96 3.16
C VAL A 139 5.09 -2.28 3.26
N VAL A 140 3.77 -2.18 3.20
CA VAL A 140 2.82 -3.29 3.11
C VAL A 140 1.95 -3.07 1.87
N ALA A 141 1.66 -4.14 1.13
CA ALA A 141 0.86 -4.04 -0.08
C ALA A 141 -0.06 -5.24 -0.31
N ASP A 142 -1.31 -4.99 -0.67
CA ASP A 142 -2.27 -6.01 -1.10
C ASP A 142 -2.02 -6.35 -2.57
N VAL A 143 -1.98 -7.64 -2.88
CA VAL A 143 -1.99 -8.15 -4.25
C VAL A 143 -2.97 -9.32 -4.37
N ASP A 144 -3.68 -9.37 -5.49
CA ASP A 144 -4.50 -10.53 -5.87
C ASP A 144 -3.68 -11.44 -6.80
N PRO A 145 -3.17 -12.60 -6.33
CA PRO A 145 -2.34 -13.48 -7.14
C PRO A 145 -3.02 -13.99 -8.40
N SER A 146 -4.35 -14.16 -8.37
CA SER A 146 -5.10 -14.69 -9.51
C SER A 146 -5.14 -13.73 -10.70
N GLY A 147 -4.89 -12.44 -10.46
CA GLY A 147 -4.86 -11.40 -11.48
C GLY A 147 -3.53 -11.26 -12.22
N HIS A 148 -2.52 -12.09 -11.91
CA HIS A 148 -1.16 -11.95 -12.41
C HIS A 148 -0.58 -13.29 -12.86
N ARG A 149 0.33 -13.26 -13.85
CA ARG A 149 1.15 -14.45 -14.16
C ARG A 149 2.27 -14.58 -13.12
N GLU A 150 2.83 -15.79 -12.99
CA GLU A 150 3.88 -16.08 -12.00
C GLU A 150 5.08 -15.13 -12.10
N ARG A 151 5.56 -14.86 -13.32
CA ARG A 151 6.65 -13.90 -13.55
C ARG A 151 6.31 -12.50 -13.04
N GLU A 152 5.05 -12.10 -13.15
CA GLU A 152 4.58 -10.77 -12.73
C GLU A 152 4.52 -10.65 -11.23
N LEU A 153 4.03 -11.71 -10.56
CA LEU A 153 4.07 -11.79 -9.11
C LEU A 153 5.50 -11.75 -8.59
N ARG A 154 6.43 -12.45 -9.25
CA ARG A 154 7.86 -12.42 -8.91
C ARG A 154 8.45 -11.01 -9.05
N ASP A 155 8.14 -10.30 -10.13
CA ASP A 155 8.61 -8.93 -10.34
C ASP A 155 8.03 -7.96 -9.30
N LEU A 156 6.74 -8.13 -8.94
CA LEU A 156 6.05 -7.31 -7.95
C LEU A 156 6.49 -7.61 -6.51
N SER A 157 6.82 -8.85 -6.19
CA SER A 157 7.25 -9.27 -4.85
C SER A 157 8.74 -9.07 -4.60
N ALA A 158 9.58 -9.00 -5.65
CA ALA A 158 11.02 -8.82 -5.56
C ALA A 158 11.52 -7.69 -4.63
N PRO A 159 10.86 -6.51 -4.53
CA PRO A 159 11.30 -5.46 -3.59
C PRO A 159 10.91 -5.72 -2.13
N PHE A 160 10.08 -6.73 -1.83
CA PHE A 160 9.59 -7.02 -0.50
C PHE A 160 10.34 -8.22 0.10
N ASP A 161 10.48 -8.23 1.42
CA ASP A 161 11.17 -9.31 2.14
C ASP A 161 10.28 -10.55 2.31
N ARG A 162 8.96 -10.37 2.28
CA ARG A 162 7.98 -11.44 2.55
C ARG A 162 6.71 -11.34 1.72
N VAL A 163 6.13 -12.52 1.45
CA VAL A 163 4.77 -12.72 0.95
C VAL A 163 3.98 -13.46 2.02
N VAL A 164 2.86 -12.90 2.47
CA VAL A 164 2.01 -13.44 3.53
C VAL A 164 0.59 -13.62 2.99
N GLY A 165 0.05 -14.84 3.09
CA GLY A 165 -1.23 -15.18 2.44
C GLY A 165 -1.08 -15.43 0.93
N GLY A 166 -1.96 -16.28 0.39
CA GLY A 166 -1.84 -16.86 -0.95
C GLY A 166 -1.74 -18.40 -0.89
N PRO A 167 -2.04 -19.13 -1.98
CA PRO A 167 -1.77 -20.56 -2.04
C PRO A 167 -0.29 -20.82 -1.70
N PRO A 168 0.05 -21.97 -1.09
CA PRO A 168 1.40 -22.26 -0.58
C PRO A 168 2.42 -21.98 -1.68
N ALA A 169 3.48 -21.25 -1.27
CA ALA A 169 4.54 -20.77 -2.13
C ALA A 169 4.96 -21.83 -3.15
N ILE A 170 5.03 -21.41 -4.42
CA ILE A 170 5.64 -22.19 -5.49
C ILE A 170 7.08 -22.48 -5.05
N GLY A 171 7.31 -23.75 -4.70
CA GLY A 171 8.56 -24.42 -4.36
C GLY A 171 9.79 -23.56 -4.10
N THR A 172 10.17 -23.42 -2.83
CA THR A 172 11.56 -23.72 -2.45
C THR A 172 11.78 -25.22 -2.64
N ALA A 173 12.05 -25.63 -3.87
CA ALA A 173 12.84 -26.83 -4.09
C ALA A 173 14.29 -26.41 -3.83
N GLU A 174 14.74 -26.54 -2.58
CA GLU A 174 16.17 -26.70 -2.33
C GLU A 174 16.54 -28.17 -2.63
N PRO A 175 17.72 -28.41 -3.24
CA PRO A 175 18.19 -29.74 -3.62
C PRO A 175 18.51 -30.65 -2.43
#